data_AF-A0A534SAS8-F1
#
_entry.id   AF-A0A534SAS8-F1
#
_cell.length_a   1.000
_cell.length_b   1.000
_cell.length_c   1.000
_cell.angle_alpha   90.00
_cell.angle_beta   90.00
_cell.angle_gamma   90.00
#
_symmetry.space_group_name_H-M   'P 1'
#
loop_
_entity.id
_entity.type
_entity.pdbx_description
1 polymer ?
#
loop_
_entity_poly.entity_id
_entity_poly.type
_entity_poly.pdbx_seq_one_letter_code
_entity_poly.pdbx_strand_id
1 'polypeptide(L)'
;MATMITSECINCGACEPECPNNAISQGDPVYVIDPLLCTECVGFHDYEACAAVCPVDVCVTDQNNIETEEVLIARARTLHPETNFGENFQSRFRKGQTDVAAPSAPQPAAVQEKPAVAPAPAPKSAAAAAPTVAKVVPPPVVAAPKPSPVKKETAPKKTFPNELPIGFAEASQKYASAGTQLKGLTWLAVILLQPVIGALPHGIKKRLELAMQTPLFTAAGSTALNIVHNAVLYPLVAVAIAAAIYGSDIIFSQDINKFILLGLLLATVEGVIRLKDGIFKAKPAEEMVFLPSIYGAPLGIIIAPRLAKYTGIVREIPVPVEGFYSNGFVDKLERERRYGNVYTVEDRGNSFLVRMEFPRSMPDIGIANRDQLPDEMPDYDYDLALQDEQLIVKGKCTDEKVRRISSSVGAFPPEFITVIPFRQRIVGLAHQFENKLLEVLVVKG
;
A
#
# COMPACT_ATOMS: atom_id res chain seq x y z
N MET A 1 33.41 -14.02 -8.37
CA MET A 1 33.34 -13.56 -6.98
C MET A 1 31.88 -13.47 -6.64
N ALA A 2 31.18 -14.54 -6.25
CA ALA A 2 29.78 -14.37 -5.88
C ALA A 2 29.66 -13.31 -4.77
N THR A 3 28.77 -12.33 -4.90
CA THR A 3 28.49 -11.39 -3.80
C THR A 3 27.86 -12.17 -2.64
N MET A 4 28.24 -11.87 -1.40
CA MET A 4 27.64 -12.41 -0.17
C MET A 4 27.11 -11.28 0.72
N ILE A 5 26.15 -11.61 1.58
CA ILE A 5 25.62 -10.70 2.60
C ILE A 5 26.21 -11.10 3.95
N THR A 6 26.81 -10.14 4.66
CA THR A 6 27.39 -10.40 5.99
C THR A 6 26.32 -10.48 7.08
N SER A 7 26.72 -10.92 8.28
CA SER A 7 25.86 -10.99 9.47
C SER A 7 25.37 -9.63 9.99
N GLU A 8 25.87 -8.52 9.45
CA GLU A 8 25.49 -7.15 9.83
C GLU A 8 24.21 -6.67 9.09
N CYS A 9 23.58 -7.53 8.30
CA CYS A 9 22.35 -7.21 7.60
C CYS A 9 21.22 -6.83 8.56
N ILE A 10 20.56 -5.71 8.28
CA ILE A 10 19.44 -5.17 9.05
C ILE A 10 18.06 -5.64 8.54
N ASN A 11 18.01 -6.61 7.63
CA ASN A 11 16.77 -7.14 7.03
C ASN A 11 15.83 -6.11 6.42
N CYS A 12 16.37 -5.05 5.78
CA CYS A 12 15.55 -4.01 5.16
C CYS A 12 14.83 -4.45 3.87
N GLY A 13 15.28 -5.54 3.22
CA GLY A 13 14.69 -6.08 1.99
C GLY A 13 14.93 -5.25 0.72
N ALA A 14 15.78 -4.21 0.78
CA ALA A 14 16.03 -3.34 -0.37
C ALA A 14 16.79 -4.02 -1.51
N CYS A 15 17.67 -4.97 -1.22
CA CYS A 15 18.52 -5.63 -2.21
C CYS A 15 17.84 -6.76 -2.99
N GLU A 16 16.84 -7.42 -2.40
CA GLU A 16 16.11 -8.53 -3.03
C GLU A 16 15.52 -8.17 -4.42
N PRO A 17 14.76 -7.08 -4.58
CA PRO A 17 14.16 -6.73 -5.88
C PRO A 17 15.17 -6.25 -6.93
N GLU A 18 16.37 -5.86 -6.51
CA GLU A 18 17.40 -5.33 -7.43
C GLU A 18 18.21 -6.45 -8.11
N CYS A 19 18.07 -7.71 -7.65
CA CYS A 19 18.83 -8.81 -8.21
C CYS A 19 18.20 -9.31 -9.53
N PRO A 20 18.87 -9.20 -10.70
CA PRO A 20 18.30 -9.61 -11.98
C PRO A 20 18.06 -11.13 -12.07
N ASN A 21 18.75 -11.92 -11.24
CA ASN A 21 18.68 -13.37 -11.24
C ASN A 21 17.86 -13.94 -10.09
N ASN A 22 17.26 -13.08 -9.25
CA ASN A 22 16.61 -13.49 -7.98
C ASN A 22 17.51 -14.36 -7.09
N ALA A 23 18.82 -14.07 -7.07
CA ALA A 23 19.80 -14.81 -6.26
C ALA A 23 19.67 -14.53 -4.76
N ILE A 24 18.93 -13.49 -4.37
CA ILE A 24 18.81 -13.02 -2.99
C ILE A 24 17.49 -13.51 -2.40
N SER A 25 17.53 -14.10 -1.22
CA SER A 25 16.35 -14.56 -0.50
C SER A 25 16.45 -14.24 0.99
N GLN A 26 15.30 -14.18 1.67
CA GLN A 26 15.25 -13.97 3.11
C GLN A 26 15.67 -15.26 3.84
N GLY A 27 16.79 -15.20 4.57
CA GLY A 27 17.20 -16.24 5.52
C GLY A 27 16.90 -15.85 6.97
N ASP A 28 17.26 -16.74 7.90
CA ASP A 28 17.20 -16.50 9.35
C ASP A 28 18.63 -16.59 9.92
N PRO A 29 19.24 -15.50 10.42
CA PRO A 29 18.65 -14.19 10.74
C PRO A 29 18.88 -13.08 9.69
N VAL A 30 19.51 -13.36 8.55
CA VAL A 30 19.89 -12.35 7.54
C VAL A 30 19.47 -12.76 6.12
N TYR A 31 19.38 -11.81 5.20
CA TYR A 31 19.27 -12.13 3.76
C TYR A 31 20.50 -12.91 3.29
N VAL A 32 20.29 -13.84 2.36
CA VAL A 32 21.33 -14.74 1.83
C VAL A 32 21.34 -14.67 0.31
N ILE A 33 22.53 -14.71 -0.28
CA ILE A 33 22.73 -14.78 -1.73
C ILE A 33 23.11 -16.22 -2.10
N ASP A 34 22.38 -16.81 -3.04
CA ASP A 34 22.76 -18.09 -3.66
C ASP A 34 23.91 -17.86 -4.67
N PRO A 35 25.11 -18.42 -4.41
CA PRO A 35 26.27 -18.24 -5.29
C PRO A 35 26.06 -18.86 -6.68
N LEU A 36 25.17 -19.86 -6.82
CA LEU A 36 24.89 -20.49 -8.11
C LEU A 36 24.06 -19.60 -9.04
N LEU A 37 23.33 -18.64 -8.48
CA LEU A 37 22.51 -17.69 -9.21
C LEU A 37 23.17 -16.31 -9.32
N CYS A 38 24.08 -15.97 -8.42
CA CYS A 38 24.75 -14.67 -8.43
C CYS A 38 25.71 -14.56 -9.62
N THR A 39 25.53 -13.57 -10.49
CA THR A 39 26.45 -13.27 -11.61
C THR A 39 27.24 -11.98 -11.39
N GLU A 40 27.26 -11.43 -10.17
CA GLU A 40 27.79 -10.09 -9.89
C GLU A 40 27.19 -8.99 -10.77
N CYS A 41 25.95 -9.21 -11.25
CA CYS A 41 25.27 -8.39 -12.25
C CYS A 41 25.96 -8.30 -13.63
N VAL A 42 27.00 -9.11 -13.90
CA VAL A 42 27.61 -9.21 -15.23
C VAL A 42 26.55 -9.64 -16.25
N GLY A 43 26.46 -8.88 -17.35
CA GLY A 43 25.40 -9.02 -18.36
C GLY A 43 24.30 -7.96 -18.23
N PHE A 44 24.08 -7.40 -17.04
CA PHE A 44 22.95 -6.52 -16.74
C PHE A 44 23.38 -5.10 -16.34
N HIS A 45 24.37 -5.01 -15.44
CA HIS A 45 24.86 -3.75 -14.89
C HIS A 45 26.40 -3.74 -14.83
N ASP A 46 26.99 -2.55 -14.86
CA ASP A 46 28.43 -2.33 -14.63
C ASP A 46 28.78 -2.17 -13.13
N TYR A 47 27.82 -2.42 -12.24
CA TYR A 47 27.95 -2.45 -10.79
C TYR A 47 27.06 -3.54 -10.18
N GLU A 48 27.29 -3.89 -8.91
CA GLU A 48 26.42 -4.82 -8.18
C GLU A 48 25.21 -4.07 -7.63
N ALA A 49 24.03 -4.32 -8.21
CA ALA A 49 22.81 -3.59 -7.87
C ALA A 49 22.41 -3.73 -6.38
N CYS A 50 22.58 -4.93 -5.82
CA CYS A 50 22.32 -5.19 -4.40
C CYS A 50 23.22 -4.38 -3.45
N ALA A 51 24.49 -4.18 -3.82
CA ALA A 51 25.42 -3.38 -3.04
C ALA A 51 25.08 -1.88 -3.14
N ALA A 52 24.66 -1.40 -4.32
CA ALA A 52 24.31 0.00 -4.52
C ALA A 52 23.11 0.48 -3.70
N VAL A 53 22.18 -0.41 -3.34
CA VAL A 53 20.99 -0.08 -2.54
C VAL A 53 21.12 -0.43 -1.05
N CYS A 54 22.22 -1.07 -0.65
CA CYS A 54 22.38 -1.54 0.72
C CYS A 54 22.62 -0.35 1.67
N PRO A 55 21.73 -0.07 2.66
CA PRO A 55 21.89 1.09 3.54
C PRO A 55 23.03 0.97 4.57
N VAL A 56 23.60 -0.23 4.70
CA VAL A 56 24.65 -0.58 5.67
C VAL A 56 25.87 -1.23 5.01
N ASP A 57 25.93 -1.23 3.66
CA ASP A 57 27.07 -1.71 2.88
C ASP A 57 27.54 -3.14 3.19
N VAL A 58 26.60 -4.05 3.50
CA VAL A 58 26.90 -5.45 3.88
C VAL A 58 26.91 -6.45 2.72
N CYS A 59 26.65 -6.01 1.48
CA CYS A 59 26.76 -6.83 0.28
C CYS A 59 28.21 -6.75 -0.22
N VAL A 60 29.03 -7.73 0.14
CA VAL A 60 30.48 -7.74 -0.10
C VAL A 60 30.87 -8.91 -1.01
N THR A 61 32.05 -8.84 -1.63
CA THR A 61 32.55 -9.94 -2.45
C THR A 61 32.91 -11.15 -1.58
N ASP A 62 32.43 -12.34 -1.95
CA ASP A 62 32.79 -13.58 -1.27
C ASP A 62 34.20 -14.02 -1.63
N GLN A 63 35.08 -14.05 -0.64
CA GLN A 63 36.47 -14.47 -0.79
C GLN A 63 36.61 -15.97 -1.07
N ASN A 64 35.61 -16.78 -0.75
CA ASN A 64 35.63 -18.22 -0.97
C ASN A 64 35.13 -18.63 -2.36
N ASN A 65 34.44 -17.74 -3.07
CA ASN A 65 33.80 -18.01 -4.36
C ASN A 65 34.27 -17.01 -5.43
N ILE A 66 35.59 -16.93 -5.66
CA ILE A 66 36.19 -16.07 -6.69
C ILE A 66 35.98 -16.70 -8.08
N GLU A 67 35.48 -15.92 -9.03
CA GLU A 67 35.05 -16.35 -10.37
C GLU A 67 35.42 -15.26 -11.37
N THR A 68 35.69 -15.65 -12.61
CA THR A 68 36.08 -14.72 -13.68
C THR A 68 34.87 -14.19 -14.45
N GLU A 69 35.04 -13.10 -15.19
CA GLU A 69 33.98 -12.50 -16.01
C GLU A 69 33.35 -13.51 -16.99
N GLU A 70 34.15 -14.40 -17.58
CA GLU A 70 33.71 -15.41 -18.53
C GLU A 70 32.77 -16.44 -17.89
N VAL A 71 33.04 -16.81 -16.64
CA VAL A 71 32.18 -17.73 -15.87
C VAL A 71 30.85 -17.07 -15.54
N LEU A 72 30.89 -15.81 -15.12
CA LEU A 72 29.71 -15.05 -14.72
C LEU A 72 28.77 -14.80 -15.91
N ILE A 73 29.31 -14.42 -17.08
CA ILE A 73 28.49 -14.23 -18.28
C ILE A 73 27.96 -15.56 -18.83
N ALA A 74 28.71 -16.65 -18.72
CA ALA A 74 28.23 -17.99 -19.10
C ALA A 74 27.04 -18.42 -18.22
N ARG A 75 27.11 -18.16 -16.91
CA ARG A 75 25.99 -18.35 -15.99
C ARG A 75 24.80 -17.48 -16.36
N ALA A 76 25.00 -16.18 -16.62
CA ALA A 76 23.92 -15.27 -17.03
C ALA A 76 23.20 -15.77 -18.30
N ARG A 77 23.94 -16.21 -19.32
CA ARG A 77 23.39 -16.82 -20.55
C ARG A 77 22.61 -18.11 -20.31
N THR A 78 22.99 -18.86 -19.27
CA THR A 78 22.30 -20.10 -18.90
C THR A 78 21.00 -19.81 -18.15
N LEU A 79 21.01 -18.80 -17.27
CA LEU A 79 19.85 -18.39 -16.48
C LEU A 79 18.79 -17.66 -17.32
N HIS A 80 19.22 -16.91 -18.35
CA HIS A 80 18.37 -16.05 -19.19
C HIS A 80 18.54 -16.40 -20.67
N PRO A 81 18.09 -17.59 -21.13
CA PRO A 81 18.27 -18.05 -22.51
C PRO A 81 17.52 -17.19 -23.55
N GLU A 82 16.51 -16.44 -23.13
CA GLU A 82 15.77 -15.48 -23.95
C GLU A 82 16.50 -14.15 -24.17
N THR A 83 17.53 -13.87 -23.35
CA THR A 83 18.27 -12.60 -23.38
C THR A 83 19.57 -12.75 -24.18
N ASN A 84 19.70 -12.01 -25.28
CA ASN A 84 20.94 -11.99 -26.08
C ASN A 84 21.93 -10.94 -25.55
N PHE A 85 22.88 -11.38 -24.72
CA PHE A 85 23.91 -10.51 -24.13
C PHE A 85 24.98 -10.00 -25.11
N GLY A 86 25.09 -10.57 -26.32
CA GLY A 86 26.14 -10.21 -27.28
C GLY A 86 27.58 -10.39 -26.77
N GLU A 87 28.54 -9.76 -27.44
CA GLU A 87 29.97 -9.73 -27.04
C GLU A 87 30.32 -8.49 -26.19
N ASN A 88 29.56 -7.40 -26.34
CA ASN A 88 29.75 -6.12 -25.63
C ASN A 88 28.72 -5.97 -24.49
N PHE A 89 28.75 -6.88 -23.53
CA PHE A 89 27.86 -6.85 -22.36
C PHE A 89 28.38 -5.91 -21.25
N GLN A 90 27.45 -5.43 -20.40
CA GLN A 90 27.80 -4.62 -19.24
C GLN A 90 28.47 -5.48 -18.17
N SER A 91 29.52 -4.94 -17.55
CA SER A 91 30.30 -5.67 -16.56
C SER A 91 31.11 -4.72 -15.68
N ARG A 92 31.10 -4.99 -14.36
CA ARG A 92 31.94 -4.30 -13.37
C ARG A 92 33.44 -4.44 -13.62
N PHE A 93 33.86 -5.50 -14.32
CA PHE A 93 35.28 -5.74 -14.65
C PHE A 93 35.79 -4.81 -15.76
N ARG A 94 34.87 -4.20 -16.53
CA ARG A 94 35.17 -3.35 -17.70
C ARG A 94 34.98 -1.86 -17.43
N LYS A 95 34.89 -1.46 -16.16
CA LYS A 95 34.62 -0.07 -15.75
C LYS A 95 35.60 0.90 -16.43
N GLY A 96 35.10 1.71 -17.36
CA GLY A 96 35.88 2.66 -18.17
C GLY A 96 36.19 2.24 -19.63
N GLN A 97 35.71 1.09 -20.12
CA GLN A 97 35.95 0.63 -21.51
C GLN A 97 34.72 0.69 -22.43
N THR A 98 33.54 1.05 -21.94
CA THR A 98 32.30 1.07 -22.74
C THR A 98 31.59 2.42 -22.68
N ASP A 99 32.25 3.49 -23.15
CA ASP A 99 31.59 4.72 -23.61
C ASP A 99 31.21 4.64 -25.11
N VAL A 100 30.68 3.49 -25.55
CA VAL A 100 29.99 3.38 -26.84
C VAL A 100 28.73 2.57 -26.62
N ALA A 101 27.62 3.29 -26.47
CA ALA A 101 26.28 2.76 -26.34
C ALA A 101 25.95 1.79 -27.48
N ALA A 102 25.49 0.59 -27.14
CA ALA A 102 24.65 -0.19 -28.03
C ALA A 102 23.25 0.45 -28.02
N PRO A 103 22.73 0.97 -29.15
CA PRO A 103 21.38 1.50 -29.18
C PRO A 103 20.40 0.35 -29.00
N SER A 104 19.54 0.48 -27.99
CA SER A 104 18.31 -0.30 -27.88
C SER A 104 17.50 -0.14 -29.16
N ALA A 105 17.36 -1.23 -29.91
CA ALA A 105 16.54 -1.25 -31.12
C ALA A 105 15.07 -0.97 -30.77
N PRO A 106 14.40 -0.01 -31.42
CA PRO A 106 12.95 0.14 -31.32
C PRO A 106 12.26 -1.02 -32.07
N GLN A 107 11.38 -1.74 -31.40
CA GLN A 107 10.44 -2.63 -32.09
C GLN A 107 9.45 -1.80 -32.93
N PRO A 108 9.12 -2.20 -34.17
CA PRO A 108 8.24 -1.42 -35.03
C PRO A 108 6.80 -1.40 -34.53
N ALA A 109 6.27 -0.19 -34.31
CA ALA A 109 4.87 0.06 -34.06
C ALA A 109 4.03 -0.31 -35.30
N ALA A 110 3.01 -1.15 -35.10
CA ALA A 110 1.99 -1.43 -36.10
C ALA A 110 1.17 -0.14 -36.35
N VAL A 111 1.11 0.25 -37.63
CA VAL A 111 0.32 1.37 -38.15
C VAL A 111 -1.17 1.04 -38.05
N GLN A 112 -1.93 1.84 -37.31
CA GLN A 112 -3.39 1.92 -37.44
C GLN A 112 -3.74 3.19 -38.21
N GLU A 113 -4.34 3.01 -39.39
CA GLU A 113 -4.94 4.07 -40.20
C GLU A 113 -6.11 4.73 -39.46
N LYS A 114 -6.09 6.07 -39.42
CA LYS A 114 -7.22 6.94 -39.09
C LYS A 114 -7.91 7.38 -40.38
N PRO A 115 -9.25 7.33 -40.48
CA PRO A 115 -9.97 8.23 -41.37
C PRO A 115 -10.46 9.49 -40.64
N ALA A 116 -10.40 10.61 -41.36
CA ALA A 116 -10.71 11.96 -40.92
C ALA A 116 -12.23 12.31 -40.89
N VAL A 117 -12.53 13.34 -40.10
CA VAL A 117 -13.82 14.04 -39.87
C VAL A 117 -14.16 14.91 -41.10
N ALA A 118 -15.39 15.05 -41.62
CA ALA A 118 -16.55 15.89 -41.19
C ALA A 118 -17.57 15.96 -42.37
N PRO A 119 -18.71 16.71 -42.33
CA PRO A 119 -19.57 17.16 -41.23
C PRO A 119 -21.09 16.85 -41.48
N ALA A 120 -21.93 17.21 -40.49
CA ALA A 120 -23.39 17.04 -40.45
C ALA A 120 -24.19 17.90 -41.46
N PRO A 121 -25.48 17.57 -41.68
CA PRO A 121 -26.52 18.59 -41.63
C PRO A 121 -27.78 18.17 -40.85
N ALA A 122 -28.57 19.16 -40.43
CA ALA A 122 -29.94 19.07 -39.92
C ALA A 122 -30.79 20.15 -40.64
N PRO A 123 -32.10 20.31 -40.37
CA PRO A 123 -33.23 19.36 -40.31
C PRO A 123 -34.40 19.80 -41.25
N LYS A 124 -35.47 19.00 -41.40
CA LYS A 124 -36.83 19.49 -41.76
C LYS A 124 -37.92 18.44 -41.54
N SER A 125 -39.06 18.90 -41.03
CA SER A 125 -40.30 18.16 -40.76
C SER A 125 -41.26 18.18 -41.95
N ALA A 126 -42.21 17.24 -42.01
CA ALA A 126 -43.67 17.48 -42.03
C ALA A 126 -44.50 16.26 -42.49
N ALA A 127 -45.66 16.12 -41.83
CA ALA A 127 -46.97 15.68 -42.32
C ALA A 127 -47.34 14.18 -42.48
N ALA A 128 -48.29 13.82 -41.60
CA ALA A 128 -49.33 12.79 -41.58
C ALA A 128 -49.92 12.24 -42.90
N ALA A 129 -50.26 10.94 -42.90
CA ALA A 129 -51.64 10.42 -43.04
C ALA A 129 -51.67 8.87 -42.92
N ALA A 130 -52.64 8.32 -42.18
CA ALA A 130 -52.99 6.88 -42.05
C ALA A 130 -53.98 6.47 -43.19
N PRO A 131 -54.53 5.22 -43.33
CA PRO A 131 -54.56 4.11 -42.36
C PRO A 131 -54.48 2.63 -42.89
N THR A 132 -54.31 1.73 -41.93
CA THR A 132 -54.87 0.36 -41.75
C THR A 132 -54.78 -0.73 -42.83
N VAL A 133 -54.14 -1.86 -42.49
CA VAL A 133 -54.74 -3.22 -42.56
C VAL A 133 -54.21 -4.08 -41.40
N ALA A 134 -55.11 -4.87 -40.80
CA ALA A 134 -55.00 -5.63 -39.56
C ALA A 134 -53.91 -6.72 -39.53
N LYS A 135 -53.30 -6.88 -38.35
CA LYS A 135 -52.34 -7.95 -38.02
C LYS A 135 -53.05 -9.02 -37.17
N VAL A 136 -53.10 -10.24 -37.67
CA VAL A 136 -53.62 -11.42 -36.95
C VAL A 136 -52.55 -11.88 -35.94
N VAL A 137 -52.97 -12.06 -34.69
CA VAL A 137 -52.17 -12.55 -33.56
C VAL A 137 -52.28 -14.08 -33.48
N PRO A 138 -51.17 -14.85 -33.42
CA PRO A 138 -51.19 -16.23 -32.95
C PRO A 138 -51.06 -16.31 -31.41
N PRO A 139 -51.66 -17.32 -30.76
CA PRO A 139 -51.81 -17.41 -29.31
C PRO A 139 -50.50 -17.76 -28.57
N PRO A 140 -50.43 -17.53 -27.24
CA PRO A 140 -49.18 -17.55 -26.49
C PRO A 140 -48.69 -18.97 -26.20
N VAL A 141 -47.41 -19.19 -26.45
CA VAL A 141 -46.70 -20.38 -25.97
C VAL A 141 -46.40 -20.18 -24.49
N VAL A 142 -46.95 -21.07 -23.67
CA VAL A 142 -46.74 -21.15 -22.22
C VAL A 142 -45.25 -21.38 -21.96
N ALA A 143 -44.60 -20.40 -21.35
CA ALA A 143 -43.21 -20.50 -20.93
C ALA A 143 -43.09 -21.51 -19.79
N ALA A 144 -42.27 -22.55 -20.00
CA ALA A 144 -41.83 -23.44 -18.95
C ALA A 144 -41.08 -22.62 -17.86
N PRO A 145 -41.31 -22.88 -16.57
CA PRO A 145 -40.66 -22.14 -15.50
C PRO A 145 -39.14 -22.37 -15.55
N LYS A 146 -38.39 -21.26 -15.59
CA LYS A 146 -36.94 -21.26 -15.39
C LYS A 146 -36.65 -21.95 -14.04
N PRO A 147 -35.69 -22.90 -13.96
CA PRO A 147 -35.29 -23.47 -12.69
C PRO A 147 -34.78 -22.34 -11.79
N SER A 148 -35.34 -22.27 -10.58
CA SER A 148 -34.93 -21.35 -9.54
C SER A 148 -33.43 -21.47 -9.27
N PRO A 149 -32.73 -20.36 -8.93
CA PRO A 149 -31.32 -20.44 -8.58
C PRO A 149 -31.18 -21.37 -7.38
N VAL A 150 -30.39 -22.43 -7.57
CA VAL A 150 -29.98 -23.36 -6.52
C VAL A 150 -29.39 -22.51 -5.40
N LYS A 151 -30.04 -22.52 -4.23
CA LYS A 151 -29.45 -22.00 -2.99
C LYS A 151 -28.10 -22.70 -2.83
N LYS A 152 -27.00 -21.94 -2.89
CA LYS A 152 -25.69 -22.38 -2.39
C LYS A 152 -25.93 -22.88 -0.97
N GLU A 153 -25.85 -24.19 -0.80
CA GLU A 153 -25.87 -24.86 0.48
C GLU A 153 -24.74 -24.24 1.31
N THR A 154 -25.11 -23.55 2.39
CA THR A 154 -24.16 -22.79 3.21
C THR A 154 -23.25 -23.81 3.86
N ALA A 155 -21.95 -23.76 3.54
CA ALA A 155 -20.94 -24.63 4.15
C ALA A 155 -21.10 -24.61 5.69
N PRO A 156 -20.87 -25.74 6.37
CA PRO A 156 -21.01 -25.83 7.82
C PRO A 156 -20.15 -24.75 8.48
N LYS A 157 -20.78 -23.96 9.37
CA LYS A 157 -20.14 -22.85 10.05
C LYS A 157 -19.02 -23.41 10.93
N LYS A 158 -17.77 -23.07 10.61
CA LYS A 158 -16.60 -23.47 11.38
C LYS A 158 -16.74 -22.93 12.80
N THR A 159 -16.38 -23.75 13.77
CA THR A 159 -16.37 -23.37 15.18
C THR A 159 -14.95 -23.40 15.71
N PHE A 160 -14.58 -22.36 16.46
CA PHE A 160 -13.24 -22.22 17.02
C PHE A 160 -13.24 -22.28 18.55
N PRO A 161 -12.12 -22.66 19.19
CA PRO A 161 -11.97 -22.52 20.63
C PRO A 161 -12.22 -21.07 21.07
N ASN A 162 -12.96 -20.89 22.16
CA ASN A 162 -13.33 -19.58 22.72
C ASN A 162 -14.22 -18.73 21.79
N GLU A 163 -14.88 -19.33 20.81
CA GLU A 163 -15.87 -18.63 20.00
C GLU A 163 -17.13 -18.33 20.82
N LEU A 164 -17.62 -17.10 20.69
CA LEU A 164 -18.85 -16.66 21.33
C LEU A 164 -20.05 -17.43 20.75
N PRO A 165 -21.06 -17.77 21.57
CA PRO A 165 -22.24 -18.49 21.10
C PRO A 165 -23.19 -17.64 20.24
N ILE A 166 -22.80 -16.41 19.89
CA ILE A 166 -23.58 -15.44 19.13
C ILE A 166 -22.89 -15.12 17.79
N GLY A 167 -23.66 -14.74 16.77
CA GLY A 167 -23.09 -14.40 15.46
C GLY A 167 -22.27 -13.10 15.47
N PHE A 168 -21.38 -12.93 14.48
CA PHE A 168 -20.50 -11.75 14.39
C PHE A 168 -21.27 -10.42 14.42
N ALA A 169 -22.38 -10.29 13.69
CA ALA A 169 -23.19 -9.07 13.69
C ALA A 169 -23.74 -8.73 15.09
N GLU A 170 -24.24 -9.74 15.81
CA GLU A 170 -24.76 -9.58 17.17
C GLU A 170 -23.63 -9.30 18.17
N ALA A 171 -22.51 -10.02 18.06
CA ALA A 171 -21.33 -9.79 18.87
C ALA A 171 -20.76 -8.38 18.65
N SER A 172 -20.71 -7.93 17.40
CA SER A 172 -20.25 -6.60 17.01
C SER A 172 -21.15 -5.53 17.62
N GLN A 173 -22.48 -5.72 17.67
CA GLN A 173 -23.38 -4.79 18.35
C GLN A 173 -23.27 -4.84 19.88
N LYS A 174 -23.18 -6.05 20.46
CA LYS A 174 -23.16 -6.27 21.91
C LYS A 174 -21.86 -5.80 22.56
N TYR A 175 -20.73 -6.04 21.90
CA TYR A 175 -19.39 -5.69 22.37
C TYR A 175 -18.79 -4.49 21.63
N ALA A 176 -19.55 -3.86 20.72
CA ALA A 176 -19.37 -2.45 20.45
C ALA A 176 -19.71 -1.70 21.73
N SER A 177 -18.70 -1.42 22.55
CA SER A 177 -18.81 -0.15 23.25
C SER A 177 -18.79 0.90 22.15
N ALA A 178 -19.62 1.95 22.29
CA ALA A 178 -19.28 3.20 21.62
C ALA A 178 -17.80 3.37 21.90
N GLY A 179 -16.95 3.39 20.85
CA GLY A 179 -15.51 3.49 21.05
C GLY A 179 -15.22 4.72 21.92
N THR A 180 -13.97 5.10 22.08
CA THR A 180 -13.68 6.42 22.62
C THR A 180 -14.14 7.53 21.64
N GLN A 181 -15.42 7.56 21.23
CA GLN A 181 -16.10 8.69 20.63
C GLN A 181 -15.71 9.85 21.51
N LEU A 182 -14.92 10.73 20.92
CA LEU A 182 -14.73 12.07 21.43
C LEU A 182 -16.15 12.61 21.65
N LYS A 183 -16.57 12.70 22.91
CA LYS A 183 -17.88 13.19 23.32
C LYS A 183 -17.68 14.44 24.17
N GLY A 184 -18.61 15.37 24.04
CA GLY A 184 -18.60 16.62 24.81
C GLY A 184 -17.41 17.52 24.47
N LEU A 185 -16.68 17.94 25.50
CA LEU A 185 -15.65 18.98 25.37
C LEU A 185 -14.47 18.58 24.46
N THR A 186 -14.09 17.31 24.45
CA THR A 186 -12.96 16.83 23.63
C THR A 186 -13.28 16.85 22.14
N TRP A 187 -14.52 16.52 21.77
CA TRP A 187 -15.02 16.64 20.41
C TRP A 187 -15.00 18.09 19.92
N LEU A 188 -15.55 19.00 20.73
CA LEU A 188 -15.51 20.44 20.44
C LEU A 188 -14.08 20.94 20.32
N ALA A 189 -13.17 20.49 21.20
CA ALA A 189 -11.77 20.88 21.15
C ALA A 189 -11.10 20.43 19.83
N VAL A 190 -11.34 19.21 19.36
CA VAL A 190 -10.76 18.74 18.08
C VAL A 190 -11.27 19.58 16.90
N ILE A 191 -12.56 19.96 16.90
CA ILE A 191 -13.12 20.82 15.86
C ILE A 191 -12.54 22.23 15.90
N LEU A 192 -12.44 22.83 17.08
CA LEU A 192 -11.94 24.20 17.24
C LEU A 192 -10.43 24.29 17.00
N LEU A 193 -9.66 23.27 17.39
CA LEU A 193 -8.22 23.21 17.15
C LEU A 193 -7.84 22.62 15.78
N GLN A 194 -8.77 22.49 14.84
CA GLN A 194 -8.47 22.07 13.46
C GLN A 194 -7.28 22.80 12.82
N PRO A 195 -7.12 24.13 12.95
CA PRO A 195 -5.97 24.82 12.38
C PRO A 195 -4.64 24.37 12.99
N VAL A 196 -4.62 23.94 14.25
CA VAL A 196 -3.39 23.45 14.92
C VAL A 196 -3.18 21.97 14.64
N ILE A 197 -4.25 21.18 14.65
CA ILE A 197 -4.21 19.73 14.36
C ILE A 197 -3.78 19.48 12.91
N GLY A 198 -4.15 20.36 11.98
CA GLY A 198 -3.72 20.27 10.58
C GLY A 198 -2.21 20.30 10.38
N ALA A 199 -1.44 20.84 11.35
CA ALA A 199 0.02 20.79 11.35
C ALA A 199 0.58 19.37 11.51
N LEU A 200 -0.16 18.46 12.15
CA LEU A 200 0.33 17.14 12.55
C LEU A 200 0.57 16.20 11.35
N PRO A 201 1.37 15.13 11.55
CA PRO A 201 1.56 14.07 10.56
C PRO A 201 0.25 13.47 10.03
N HIS A 202 0.27 13.02 8.77
CA HIS A 202 -0.90 12.50 8.06
C HIS A 202 -1.64 11.39 8.83
N GLY A 203 -0.92 10.37 9.32
CA GLY A 203 -1.53 9.26 10.05
C GLY A 203 -2.30 9.69 11.30
N ILE A 204 -1.80 10.69 12.05
CA ILE A 204 -2.49 11.20 13.25
C ILE A 204 -3.81 11.88 12.85
N LYS A 205 -3.80 12.68 11.78
CA LYS A 205 -5.01 13.36 11.28
C LYS A 205 -6.03 12.34 10.77
N LYS A 206 -5.60 11.31 10.04
CA LYS A 206 -6.50 10.29 9.52
C LYS A 206 -7.14 9.46 10.64
N ARG A 207 -6.37 9.13 11.68
CA ARG A 207 -6.91 8.48 12.88
C ARG A 207 -7.95 9.32 13.61
N LEU A 208 -7.73 10.64 13.72
CA LEU A 208 -8.73 11.56 14.28
C LEU A 208 -9.98 11.65 13.42
N GLU A 209 -9.83 11.71 12.10
CA GLU A 209 -10.94 11.73 11.15
C GLU A 209 -11.81 10.47 11.29
N LEU A 210 -11.18 9.30 11.35
CA LEU A 210 -11.86 8.03 11.60
C LEU A 210 -12.53 7.97 12.98
N ALA A 211 -11.90 8.54 14.02
CA ALA A 211 -12.45 8.57 15.37
C ALA A 211 -13.63 9.55 15.52
N MET A 212 -13.61 10.67 14.78
CA MET A 212 -14.65 11.67 14.81
C MET A 212 -15.91 11.26 14.05
N GLN A 213 -15.77 10.55 12.92
CA GLN A 213 -16.89 10.13 12.06
C GLN A 213 -17.86 11.29 11.70
N THR A 214 -17.34 12.51 11.53
CA THR A 214 -18.14 13.70 11.18
C THR A 214 -17.58 14.39 9.94
N PRO A 215 -18.41 14.99 9.09
CA PRO A 215 -17.93 15.79 7.94
C PRO A 215 -17.24 17.09 8.37
N LEU A 216 -17.36 17.49 9.64
CA LEU A 216 -16.80 18.73 10.18
C LEU A 216 -15.28 18.68 10.37
N PHE A 217 -14.67 17.48 10.30
CA PHE A 217 -13.23 17.29 10.42
C PHE A 217 -12.77 16.30 9.36
N THR A 218 -11.79 16.70 8.54
CA THR A 218 -11.09 15.82 7.62
C THR A 218 -9.59 16.11 7.65
N ALA A 219 -8.77 15.12 7.30
CA ALA A 219 -7.31 15.32 7.19
C ALA A 219 -6.96 16.39 6.15
N ALA A 220 -7.71 16.42 5.04
CA ALA A 220 -7.58 17.45 4.00
C ALA A 220 -8.03 18.84 4.53
N GLY A 221 -9.23 18.91 5.12
CA GLY A 221 -9.81 20.16 5.62
C GLY A 221 -8.98 20.79 6.75
N SER A 222 -8.56 20.00 7.73
CA SER A 222 -7.68 20.47 8.80
C SER A 222 -6.34 20.96 8.27
N THR A 223 -5.75 20.27 7.27
CA THR A 223 -4.51 20.71 6.62
C THR A 223 -4.70 22.03 5.87
N ALA A 224 -5.78 22.18 5.10
CA ALA A 224 -6.09 23.43 4.41
C ALA A 224 -6.26 24.60 5.39
N LEU A 225 -6.97 24.37 6.49
CA LEU A 225 -7.17 25.37 7.54
C LEU A 225 -5.84 25.74 8.23
N ASN A 226 -4.94 24.76 8.40
CA ASN A 226 -3.59 25.02 8.91
C ASN A 226 -2.72 25.82 7.92
N ILE A 227 -2.82 25.59 6.61
CA ILE A 227 -2.10 26.38 5.61
C ILE A 227 -2.54 27.86 5.69
N VAL A 228 -3.85 28.10 5.78
CA VAL A 228 -4.39 29.46 5.97
C VAL A 228 -3.92 30.05 7.31
N HIS A 229 -3.89 29.26 8.37
CA HIS A 229 -3.37 29.68 9.67
C HIS A 229 -1.88 30.06 9.60
N ASN A 230 -1.05 29.30 8.88
CA ASN A 230 0.38 29.56 8.72
C ASN A 230 0.64 30.85 7.94
N ALA A 231 -0.24 31.22 7.01
CA ALA A 231 -0.18 32.51 6.32
C ALA A 231 -0.30 33.71 7.26
N VAL A 232 -0.87 33.53 8.46
CA VAL A 232 -0.92 34.55 9.53
C VAL A 232 0.18 34.33 10.57
N LEU A 233 0.38 33.08 11.00
CA LEU A 233 1.34 32.73 12.04
C LEU A 233 2.79 33.06 11.65
N TYR A 234 3.20 32.75 10.42
CA TYR A 234 4.61 32.91 10.01
C TYR A 234 5.02 34.39 9.91
N PRO A 235 4.22 35.29 9.32
CA PRO A 235 4.48 36.72 9.42
C PRO A 235 4.57 37.23 10.86
N LEU A 236 3.67 36.81 11.76
CA LEU A 236 3.71 37.23 13.17
C LEU A 236 4.97 36.75 13.88
N VAL A 237 5.38 35.50 13.66
CA VAL A 237 6.63 34.96 14.21
C VAL A 237 7.84 35.71 13.64
N ALA A 238 7.87 36.00 12.34
CA ALA A 238 8.94 36.76 11.72
C ALA A 238 9.05 38.19 12.29
N VAL A 239 7.91 38.85 12.53
CA VAL A 239 7.83 40.16 13.19
C VAL A 239 8.35 40.09 14.63
N ALA A 240 7.95 39.06 15.39
CA ALA A 240 8.40 38.88 16.77
C ALA A 240 9.92 38.64 16.84
N ILE A 241 10.47 37.83 15.93
CA ILE A 241 11.92 37.61 15.81
C ILE A 241 12.63 38.91 15.44
N ALA A 242 12.09 39.68 14.50
CA ALA A 242 12.67 40.97 14.12
C ALA A 242 12.71 41.94 15.31
N ALA A 243 11.61 42.05 16.06
CA ALA A 243 11.54 42.88 17.26
C ALA A 243 12.52 42.42 18.35
N ALA A 244 12.75 41.10 18.49
CA ALA A 244 13.71 40.56 19.45
C ALA A 244 15.17 40.84 19.07
N ILE A 245 15.50 40.84 17.77
CA ILE A 245 16.88 41.04 17.29
C ILE A 245 17.22 42.52 17.13
N TYR A 246 16.30 43.32 16.59
CA TYR A 246 16.54 44.73 16.21
C TYR A 246 15.89 45.74 17.16
N GLY A 247 15.16 45.27 18.18
CA GLY A 247 14.44 46.12 19.14
C GLY A 247 12.99 46.40 18.71
N SER A 248 12.16 46.88 19.66
CA SER A 248 10.73 47.12 19.44
C SER A 248 10.42 48.22 18.42
N ASP A 249 11.35 49.12 18.17
CA ASP A 249 11.16 50.25 17.26
C ASP A 249 10.97 49.80 15.81
N ILE A 250 11.49 48.61 15.46
CA ILE A 250 11.35 48.06 14.10
C ILE A 250 9.89 47.78 13.73
N ILE A 251 9.02 47.52 14.71
CA ILE A 251 7.59 47.26 14.50
C ILE A 251 6.89 48.47 13.87
N PHE A 252 7.38 49.68 14.16
CA PHE A 252 6.85 50.94 13.65
C PHE A 252 7.63 51.47 12.43
N SER A 253 8.61 50.70 11.92
CA SER A 253 9.40 51.04 10.74
C SER A 253 8.85 50.37 9.48
N GLN A 254 9.12 50.95 8.30
CA GLN A 254 8.83 50.29 7.02
C GLN A 254 9.67 49.02 6.79
N ASP A 255 10.80 48.86 7.49
CA ASP A 255 11.62 47.65 7.39
C ASP A 255 10.89 46.39 7.86
N ILE A 256 9.83 46.53 8.68
CA ILE A 256 9.02 45.40 9.13
C ILE A 256 8.36 44.65 7.97
N ASN A 257 8.06 45.35 6.87
CA ASN A 257 7.44 44.77 5.69
C ASN A 257 8.28 43.65 5.09
N LYS A 258 9.61 43.73 5.18
CA LYS A 258 10.53 42.68 4.71
C LYS A 258 10.32 41.37 5.49
N PHE A 259 10.13 41.45 6.80
CA PHE A 259 9.89 40.30 7.67
C PHE A 259 8.49 39.70 7.47
N ILE A 260 7.48 40.55 7.28
CA ILE A 260 6.11 40.10 6.94
C ILE A 260 6.13 39.35 5.61
N LEU A 261 6.77 39.92 4.57
CA LEU A 261 6.91 39.27 3.26
C LEU A 261 7.68 37.96 3.35
N LEU A 262 8.76 37.92 4.14
CA LEU A 262 9.51 36.69 4.39
C LEU A 262 8.62 35.60 5.02
N GLY A 263 7.84 35.94 6.05
CA GLY A 263 6.90 35.00 6.68
C GLY A 263 5.85 34.48 5.71
N LEU A 264 5.30 35.35 4.86
CA LEU A 264 4.33 34.96 3.84
C LEU A 264 4.95 34.05 2.77
N LEU A 265 6.18 34.34 2.35
CA LEU A 265 6.93 33.51 1.41
C LEU A 265 7.14 32.11 1.98
N LEU A 266 7.61 32.01 3.23
CA LEU A 266 7.82 30.73 3.92
C LEU A 266 6.52 29.93 4.05
N ALA A 267 5.42 30.57 4.41
CA ALA A 267 4.10 29.92 4.52
C ALA A 267 3.64 29.39 3.15
N THR A 268 3.86 30.17 2.09
CA THR A 268 3.51 29.80 0.71
C THR A 268 4.32 28.59 0.24
N VAL A 269 5.64 28.62 0.42
CA VAL A 269 6.54 27.53 0.03
C VAL A 269 6.18 26.24 0.77
N GLU A 270 5.95 26.31 2.08
CA GLU A 270 5.51 25.14 2.84
C GLU A 270 4.16 24.62 2.35
N GLY A 271 3.18 25.51 2.11
CA GLY A 271 1.87 25.15 1.58
C GLY A 271 1.97 24.36 0.28
N VAL A 272 2.82 24.80 -0.66
CA VAL A 272 3.08 24.09 -1.93
C VAL A 272 3.69 22.72 -1.69
N ILE A 273 4.71 22.61 -0.83
CA ILE A 273 5.37 21.33 -0.50
C ILE A 273 4.36 20.34 0.09
N ARG A 274 3.47 20.81 0.96
CA ARG A 274 2.47 19.97 1.64
C ARG A 274 1.33 19.53 0.74
N LEU A 275 1.05 20.30 -0.32
CA LEU A 275 0.06 19.99 -1.35
C LEU A 275 0.68 19.37 -2.61
N LYS A 276 1.95 18.93 -2.56
CA LYS A 276 2.68 18.44 -3.73
C LYS A 276 1.96 17.33 -4.50
N ASP A 277 1.28 16.43 -3.80
CA ASP A 277 0.58 15.30 -4.44
C ASP A 277 -0.65 15.76 -5.23
N GLY A 278 -1.34 16.81 -4.77
CA GLY A 278 -2.43 17.43 -5.51
C GLY A 278 -1.92 18.28 -6.67
N ILE A 279 -0.90 19.11 -6.43
CA ILE A 279 -0.38 20.07 -7.42
C ILE A 279 0.37 19.36 -8.57
N PHE A 280 1.25 18.41 -8.25
CA PHE A 280 2.13 17.79 -9.25
C PHE A 280 1.64 16.43 -9.75
N LYS A 281 0.82 15.72 -8.97
CA LYS A 281 0.33 14.37 -9.32
C LYS A 281 -1.18 14.28 -9.51
N ALA A 282 -1.92 15.38 -9.35
CA ALA A 282 -3.37 15.46 -9.53
C ALA A 282 -4.16 14.37 -8.79
N LYS A 283 -3.67 13.92 -7.62
CA LYS A 283 -4.34 12.89 -6.83
C LYS A 283 -5.64 13.43 -6.20
N PRO A 284 -6.70 12.61 -6.11
CA PRO A 284 -7.89 12.97 -5.36
C PRO A 284 -7.57 13.12 -3.87
N ALA A 285 -8.36 13.92 -3.14
CA ALA A 285 -8.02 14.32 -1.76
C ALA A 285 -7.98 13.16 -0.77
N GLU A 286 -8.69 12.09 -1.07
CA GLU A 286 -8.74 10.84 -0.33
C GLU A 286 -7.42 10.05 -0.39
N GLU A 287 -6.66 10.22 -1.48
CA GLU A 287 -5.39 9.52 -1.75
C GLU A 287 -4.16 10.40 -1.52
N MET A 288 -4.36 11.67 -1.15
CA MET A 288 -3.26 12.61 -0.89
C MET A 288 -2.61 12.38 0.47
N VAL A 289 -1.27 12.33 0.50
CA VAL A 289 -0.49 12.27 1.74
C VAL A 289 -0.05 13.68 2.15
N PHE A 290 -0.81 14.28 3.06
CA PHE A 290 -0.50 15.61 3.60
C PHE A 290 0.68 15.59 4.58
N LEU A 291 1.84 16.12 4.16
CA LEU A 291 3.00 16.28 5.04
C LEU A 291 2.67 17.14 6.28
N PRO A 292 3.36 16.93 7.42
CA PRO A 292 3.26 17.80 8.58
C PRO A 292 3.83 19.20 8.27
N SER A 293 3.44 20.21 9.06
CA SER A 293 4.11 21.52 9.04
C SER A 293 5.48 21.44 9.69
N ILE A 294 6.30 22.49 9.52
CA ILE A 294 7.63 22.61 10.14
C ILE A 294 7.56 22.37 11.65
N TYR A 295 6.60 22.99 12.33
CA TYR A 295 6.40 22.82 13.77
C TYR A 295 5.53 21.61 14.12
N GLY A 296 4.79 21.06 13.15
CA GLY A 296 3.84 19.99 13.34
C GLY A 296 4.49 18.62 13.54
N ALA A 297 5.66 18.37 12.96
CA ALA A 297 6.44 17.15 13.19
C ALA A 297 6.89 17.00 14.66
N PRO A 298 7.60 17.97 15.27
CA PRO A 298 7.98 17.87 16.68
C PRO A 298 6.75 17.89 17.60
N LEU A 299 5.72 18.67 17.27
CA LEU A 299 4.46 18.67 18.00
C LEU A 299 3.77 17.30 17.97
N GLY A 300 3.81 16.62 16.81
CA GLY A 300 3.29 15.26 16.65
C GLY A 300 3.92 14.27 17.60
N ILE A 301 5.23 14.32 17.81
CA ILE A 301 5.93 13.43 18.75
C ILE A 301 5.40 13.62 20.18
N ILE A 302 5.15 14.87 20.59
CA ILE A 302 4.70 15.21 21.94
C ILE A 302 3.23 14.83 22.16
N ILE A 303 2.36 15.09 21.19
CA ILE A 303 0.91 14.92 21.36
C ILE A 303 0.42 13.52 20.92
N ALA A 304 1.12 12.81 20.03
CA ALA A 304 0.72 11.48 19.56
C ALA A 304 0.38 10.48 20.69
N PRO A 305 1.15 10.36 21.79
CA PRO A 305 0.82 9.42 22.87
C PRO A 305 -0.49 9.78 23.58
N ARG A 306 -0.84 11.06 23.64
CA ARG A 306 -2.10 11.52 24.23
C ARG A 306 -3.27 11.32 23.28
N LEU A 307 -3.10 11.57 21.97
CA LEU A 307 -4.13 11.34 20.96
C LEU A 307 -4.41 9.85 20.73
N ALA A 308 -3.43 8.97 20.89
CA ALA A 308 -3.59 7.53 20.75
C ALA A 308 -4.68 6.97 21.68
N LYS A 309 -4.87 7.58 22.87
CA LYS A 309 -5.93 7.20 23.82
C LYS A 309 -7.35 7.43 23.28
N TYR A 310 -7.51 8.36 22.33
CA TYR A 310 -8.81 8.78 21.82
C TYR A 310 -9.13 8.23 20.42
N THR A 311 -8.14 7.69 19.70
CA THR A 311 -8.33 7.26 18.32
C THR A 311 -8.67 5.78 18.16
N GLY A 312 -8.56 4.98 19.22
CA GLY A 312 -8.93 3.55 19.23
C GLY A 312 -8.08 2.66 18.31
N ILE A 313 -7.33 3.20 17.35
CA ILE A 313 -6.53 2.40 16.43
C ILE A 313 -5.21 2.02 17.10
N VAL A 314 -5.11 0.77 17.55
CA VAL A 314 -3.97 0.24 18.32
C VAL A 314 -2.80 -0.11 17.42
N ARG A 315 -3.06 -0.55 16.18
CA ARG A 315 -2.01 -0.87 15.21
C ARG A 315 -2.54 -0.73 13.78
N GLU A 316 -1.93 0.20 13.04
CA GLU A 316 -1.88 0.17 11.57
C GLU A 316 -0.48 -0.35 11.23
N ILE A 317 -0.39 -1.51 10.59
CA ILE A 317 0.84 -1.81 9.84
C ILE A 317 0.74 -0.96 8.58
N PRO A 318 1.71 -0.07 8.29
CA PRO A 318 1.65 0.76 7.10
C PRO A 318 1.58 -0.15 5.89
N VAL A 319 0.46 -0.08 5.17
CA VAL A 319 0.33 -0.66 3.84
C VAL A 319 1.48 -0.09 3.02
N PRO A 320 2.38 -0.92 2.48
CA PRO A 320 3.46 -0.39 1.68
C PRO A 320 2.88 0.36 0.48
N VAL A 321 3.41 1.55 0.22
CA VAL A 321 3.03 2.40 -0.93
C VAL A 321 3.05 1.58 -2.21
N GLU A 322 1.97 1.69 -3.01
CA GLU A 322 1.91 1.11 -4.36
C GLU A 322 3.17 1.53 -5.14
N GLY A 323 3.99 0.55 -5.50
CA GLY A 323 5.17 0.75 -6.34
C GLY A 323 4.75 1.12 -7.77
N PHE A 324 5.62 1.84 -8.47
CA PHE A 324 5.45 2.16 -9.89
C PHE A 324 5.13 0.90 -10.70
N TYR A 325 3.98 0.90 -11.38
CA TYR A 325 3.52 -0.23 -12.19
C TYR A 325 4.24 -0.26 -13.55
N SER A 326 4.99 -1.34 -13.78
CA SER A 326 5.20 -1.90 -15.12
C SER A 326 4.73 -3.35 -15.09
N ASN A 327 4.15 -3.84 -16.20
CA ASN A 327 3.76 -5.24 -16.34
C ASN A 327 4.98 -6.12 -16.03
N GLY A 328 4.88 -6.97 -15.00
CA GLY A 328 5.98 -7.80 -14.53
C GLY A 328 6.54 -7.46 -13.14
N PHE A 329 5.99 -6.48 -12.41
CA PHE A 329 6.22 -6.35 -10.96
C PHE A 329 4.99 -6.84 -10.19
N VAL A 330 5.19 -7.78 -9.26
CA VAL A 330 4.15 -8.20 -8.32
C VAL A 330 3.72 -6.98 -7.51
N ASP A 331 2.43 -6.66 -7.52
CA ASP A 331 1.85 -5.64 -6.64
C ASP A 331 2.28 -5.93 -5.21
N LYS A 332 3.07 -5.01 -4.63
CA LYS A 332 3.66 -5.14 -3.30
C LYS A 332 2.58 -5.41 -2.25
N LEU A 333 1.39 -4.85 -2.45
CA LEU A 333 0.24 -5.08 -1.59
C LEU A 333 -0.23 -6.54 -1.64
N GLU A 334 -0.35 -7.11 -2.84
CA GLU A 334 -0.72 -8.52 -3.01
C GLU A 334 0.34 -9.47 -2.46
N ARG A 335 1.63 -9.12 -2.56
CA ARG A 335 2.69 -9.88 -1.87
C ARG A 335 2.43 -9.92 -0.36
N GLU A 336 2.21 -8.77 0.27
CA GLU A 336 1.94 -8.71 1.72
C GLU A 336 0.66 -9.46 2.12
N ARG A 337 -0.39 -9.45 1.27
CA ARG A 337 -1.61 -10.24 1.52
C ARG A 337 -1.29 -11.74 1.56
N ARG A 338 -0.38 -12.24 0.72
CA ARG A 338 0.02 -13.67 0.67
C ARG A 338 0.77 -14.13 1.91
N TYR A 339 1.49 -13.22 2.57
CA TYR A 339 2.16 -13.50 3.84
C TYR A 339 1.28 -13.20 5.06
N GLY A 340 0.03 -12.76 4.89
CA GLY A 340 -0.87 -12.45 6.01
C GLY A 340 -0.49 -11.18 6.77
N ASN A 341 0.27 -10.28 6.15
CA ASN A 341 0.77 -9.05 6.78
C ASN A 341 -0.20 -7.87 6.65
N VAL A 342 -1.22 -7.99 5.80
CA VAL A 342 -2.20 -6.92 5.57
C VAL A 342 -3.36 -7.08 6.53
N TYR A 343 -3.23 -6.46 7.71
CA TYR A 343 -4.30 -6.39 8.69
C TYR A 343 -4.31 -5.09 9.50
N THR A 344 -5.48 -4.78 10.05
CA THR A 344 -5.70 -3.64 10.94
C THR A 344 -6.27 -4.12 12.27
N VAL A 345 -5.92 -3.42 13.36
CA VAL A 345 -6.48 -3.68 14.70
C VAL A 345 -7.09 -2.41 15.26
N GLU A 346 -8.41 -2.42 15.38
CA GLU A 346 -9.24 -1.35 15.94
C GLU A 346 -9.67 -1.71 17.36
N ASP A 347 -9.47 -0.84 18.34
CA ASP A 347 -9.98 -0.96 19.70
C ASP A 347 -11.36 -0.31 19.80
N ARG A 348 -12.37 -1.13 20.10
CA ARG A 348 -13.77 -0.76 20.30
C ARG A 348 -14.18 -0.79 21.77
N GLY A 349 -13.23 -0.46 22.65
CA GLY A 349 -13.38 -0.35 24.10
C GLY A 349 -13.46 -1.72 24.79
N ASN A 350 -14.59 -2.43 24.66
CA ASN A 350 -14.76 -3.78 25.26
C ASN A 350 -14.30 -4.92 24.35
N SER A 351 -13.96 -4.61 23.10
CA SER A 351 -13.45 -5.58 22.13
C SER A 351 -12.39 -4.94 21.22
N PHE A 352 -11.60 -5.76 20.56
CA PHE A 352 -10.79 -5.40 19.41
C PHE A 352 -11.46 -5.93 18.15
N LEU A 353 -11.48 -5.15 17.07
CA LEU A 353 -11.83 -5.62 15.74
C LEU A 353 -10.54 -5.75 14.92
N VAL A 354 -10.24 -6.98 14.50
CA VAL A 354 -9.17 -7.28 13.57
C VAL A 354 -9.78 -7.44 12.18
N ARG A 355 -9.22 -6.74 11.19
CA ARG A 355 -9.58 -6.92 9.78
C ARG A 355 -8.35 -7.33 9.00
N MET A 356 -8.39 -8.47 8.35
CA MET A 356 -7.28 -9.03 7.57
C MET A 356 -7.71 -9.29 6.13
N GLU A 357 -6.90 -8.84 5.19
CA GLU A 357 -7.14 -9.03 3.77
C GLU A 357 -6.35 -10.22 3.23
N PHE A 358 -7.06 -11.13 2.58
CA PHE A 358 -6.49 -12.32 1.95
C PHE A 358 -6.15 -12.03 0.47
N PRO A 359 -5.24 -12.80 -0.13
CA PRO A 359 -4.76 -12.58 -1.50
C PRO A 359 -5.85 -12.58 -2.55
N ARG A 360 -5.87 -11.58 -3.44
CA ARG A 360 -6.91 -11.44 -4.47
C ARG A 360 -6.45 -11.90 -5.84
N SER A 361 -5.20 -11.64 -6.20
CA SER A 361 -4.67 -11.85 -7.55
C SER A 361 -3.46 -12.78 -7.57
N MET A 362 -3.40 -13.65 -8.58
CA MET A 362 -2.31 -14.59 -8.78
C MET A 362 -1.04 -13.82 -9.23
N PRO A 363 0.15 -14.10 -8.68
CA PRO A 363 1.37 -13.47 -9.18
C PRO A 363 1.75 -14.00 -10.57
N ASP A 364 2.38 -13.14 -11.37
CA ASP A 364 2.81 -13.48 -12.73
C ASP A 364 4.24 -14.03 -12.81
N ILE A 365 5.07 -13.80 -11.78
CA ILE A 365 6.51 -14.08 -11.81
C ILE A 365 6.83 -15.38 -11.06
N GLY A 366 7.71 -16.20 -11.65
CA GLY A 366 8.32 -17.36 -10.98
C GLY A 366 7.44 -18.61 -10.93
N ILE A 367 6.25 -18.58 -11.54
CA ILE A 367 5.36 -19.74 -11.63
C ILE A 367 5.54 -20.44 -12.97
N ALA A 368 6.08 -21.67 -12.94
CA ALA A 368 6.10 -22.53 -14.12
C ALA A 368 4.66 -22.86 -14.56
N ASN A 369 4.39 -22.75 -15.86
CA ASN A 369 3.06 -22.98 -16.46
C ASN A 369 1.97 -22.01 -15.94
N ARG A 370 2.28 -20.71 -15.78
CA ARG A 370 1.33 -19.65 -15.39
C ARG A 370 0.05 -19.64 -16.23
N ASP A 371 0.13 -20.00 -17.52
CA ASP A 371 -1.01 -20.09 -18.44
C ASP A 371 -2.08 -21.13 -18.02
N GLN A 372 -1.74 -22.07 -17.14
CA GLN A 372 -2.65 -23.12 -16.66
C GLN A 372 -3.40 -22.72 -15.38
N LEU A 373 -3.11 -21.54 -14.84
CA LEU A 373 -3.66 -21.04 -13.59
C LEU A 373 -4.60 -19.86 -13.82
N PRO A 374 -5.63 -19.71 -12.97
CA PRO A 374 -6.51 -18.55 -13.03
C PRO A 374 -5.76 -17.27 -12.64
N ASP A 375 -6.18 -16.13 -13.20
CA ASP A 375 -5.62 -14.82 -12.84
C ASP A 375 -6.05 -14.38 -11.44
N GLU A 376 -7.22 -14.82 -10.99
CA GLU A 376 -7.69 -14.58 -9.63
C GLU A 376 -7.23 -15.68 -8.68
N MET A 377 -6.83 -15.29 -7.46
CA MET A 377 -6.48 -16.26 -6.42
C MET A 377 -7.72 -17.10 -6.04
N PRO A 378 -7.58 -18.41 -5.81
CA PRO A 378 -8.65 -19.21 -5.23
C PRO A 378 -9.03 -18.75 -3.83
N ASP A 379 -10.18 -19.25 -3.34
CA ASP A 379 -10.59 -19.03 -1.97
C ASP A 379 -9.61 -19.66 -0.97
N TYR A 380 -9.61 -19.11 0.24
CA TYR A 380 -8.78 -19.56 1.34
C TYR A 380 -9.64 -20.17 2.45
N ASP A 381 -9.10 -21.23 3.04
CA ASP A 381 -9.46 -21.69 4.36
C ASP A 381 -8.71 -20.86 5.42
N TYR A 382 -9.26 -20.76 6.62
CA TYR A 382 -8.61 -20.12 7.76
C TYR A 382 -8.93 -20.86 9.07
N ASP A 383 -7.94 -20.85 9.96
CA ASP A 383 -8.05 -21.29 11.34
C ASP A 383 -7.75 -20.14 12.30
N LEU A 384 -8.53 -20.06 13.38
CA LEU A 384 -8.35 -19.08 14.45
C LEU A 384 -7.99 -19.77 15.75
N ALA A 385 -6.99 -19.24 16.45
CA ALA A 385 -6.66 -19.64 17.81
C ALA A 385 -6.46 -18.42 18.70
N LEU A 386 -7.03 -18.49 19.89
CA LEU A 386 -6.90 -17.46 20.92
C LEU A 386 -5.93 -17.93 21.99
N GLN A 387 -4.93 -17.12 22.30
CA GLN A 387 -4.05 -17.27 23.46
C GLN A 387 -4.20 -16.03 24.35
N ASP A 388 -3.91 -16.11 25.65
CA ASP A 388 -4.29 -15.10 26.66
C ASP A 388 -4.08 -13.62 26.22
N GLU A 389 -3.05 -13.32 25.43
CA GLU A 389 -2.78 -11.97 24.89
C GLU A 389 -2.55 -11.93 23.37
N GLN A 390 -2.87 -13.00 22.62
CA GLN A 390 -2.58 -13.07 21.18
C GLN A 390 -3.69 -13.75 20.38
N LEU A 391 -4.02 -13.20 19.21
CA LEU A 391 -4.82 -13.88 18.19
C LEU A 391 -3.88 -14.46 17.14
N ILE A 392 -4.01 -15.76 16.88
CA ILE A 392 -3.28 -16.45 15.81
C ILE A 392 -4.27 -16.70 14.68
N VAL A 393 -3.95 -16.19 13.50
CA VAL A 393 -4.69 -16.43 12.26
C VAL A 393 -3.83 -17.28 11.36
N LYS A 394 -4.35 -18.42 10.91
CA LYS A 394 -3.71 -19.23 9.88
C LYS A 394 -4.57 -19.19 8.64
N GLY A 395 -4.00 -18.84 7.49
CA GLY A 395 -4.70 -18.87 6.20
C GLY A 395 -4.08 -19.92 5.30
N LYS A 396 -4.91 -20.70 4.58
CA LYS A 396 -4.46 -21.77 3.69
C LYS A 396 -5.26 -21.76 2.39
N CYS A 397 -4.60 -21.80 1.24
CA CYS A 397 -5.31 -21.83 -0.04
C CYS A 397 -6.14 -23.13 -0.19
N THR A 398 -7.36 -23.06 -0.71
CA THR A 398 -8.23 -24.25 -0.83
C THR A 398 -7.88 -25.11 -2.05
N ASP A 399 -7.41 -24.51 -3.14
CA ASP A 399 -7.10 -25.21 -4.38
C ASP A 399 -5.75 -25.97 -4.27
N GLU A 400 -5.81 -27.28 -4.49
CA GLU A 400 -4.64 -28.15 -4.39
C GLU A 400 -3.60 -27.89 -5.48
N LYS A 401 -4.02 -27.53 -6.71
CA LYS A 401 -3.10 -27.23 -7.82
C LYS A 401 -2.29 -25.99 -7.50
N VAL A 402 -2.97 -24.93 -7.04
CA VAL A 402 -2.34 -23.68 -6.64
C VAL A 402 -1.39 -23.91 -5.47
N ARG A 403 -1.78 -24.71 -4.47
CA ARG A 403 -0.90 -25.05 -3.33
C ARG A 403 0.37 -25.80 -3.71
N ARG A 404 0.30 -26.75 -4.65
CA ARG A 404 1.48 -27.48 -5.11
C ARG A 404 2.48 -26.54 -5.79
N ILE A 405 1.98 -25.64 -6.62
CA ILE A 405 2.81 -24.67 -7.34
C ILE A 405 3.39 -23.64 -6.38
N SER A 406 2.57 -23.09 -5.49
CA SER A 406 3.01 -22.12 -4.48
C SER A 406 4.08 -22.73 -3.56
N SER A 407 3.96 -24.01 -3.19
CA SER A 407 5.01 -24.69 -2.40
C SER A 407 6.38 -24.80 -3.08
N SER A 408 6.43 -24.66 -4.41
CA SER A 408 7.69 -24.67 -5.18
C SER A 408 8.29 -23.28 -5.41
N VAL A 409 7.58 -22.20 -5.05
CA VAL A 409 7.99 -20.82 -5.30
C VAL A 409 8.11 -20.06 -3.98
N GLY A 410 9.32 -19.67 -3.58
CA GLY A 410 9.57 -19.00 -2.30
C GLY A 410 8.78 -17.69 -2.08
N ALA A 411 8.40 -17.00 -3.16
CA ALA A 411 7.63 -15.76 -3.14
C ALA A 411 6.10 -15.95 -2.99
N PHE A 412 5.62 -17.21 -2.93
CA PHE A 412 4.21 -17.55 -2.86
C PHE A 412 3.95 -18.70 -1.87
N PRO A 413 3.81 -18.41 -0.56
CA PRO A 413 3.56 -19.47 0.42
C PRO A 413 2.15 -20.09 0.25
N PRO A 414 2.00 -21.43 0.37
CA PRO A 414 0.69 -22.12 0.32
C PRO A 414 -0.22 -21.81 1.51
N GLU A 415 0.39 -21.40 2.62
CA GLU A 415 -0.26 -21.02 3.88
C GLU A 415 0.55 -19.94 4.59
N PHE A 416 -0.12 -19.13 5.40
CA PHE A 416 0.52 -18.11 6.23
C PHE A 416 0.01 -18.22 7.68
N ILE A 417 0.83 -17.74 8.62
CA ILE A 417 0.49 -17.66 10.04
C ILE A 417 0.80 -16.25 10.50
N THR A 418 -0.23 -15.55 10.98
CA THR A 418 -0.11 -14.21 11.53
C THR A 418 -0.42 -14.25 13.02
N VAL A 419 0.53 -13.76 13.82
CA VAL A 419 0.37 -13.63 15.28
C VAL A 419 0.14 -12.16 15.62
N ILE A 420 -1.03 -11.86 16.15
CA ILE A 420 -1.47 -10.50 16.48
C ILE A 420 -1.45 -10.34 18.00
N PRO A 421 -0.44 -9.66 18.56
CA PRO A 421 -0.37 -9.44 20.00
C PRO A 421 -1.28 -8.30 20.45
N PHE A 422 -1.92 -8.50 21.59
CA PHE A 422 -2.71 -7.52 22.33
C PHE A 422 -2.01 -7.18 23.65
N ARG A 423 -2.33 -6.02 24.23
CA ARG A 423 -1.79 -5.57 25.53
C ARG A 423 -2.71 -5.91 26.71
N GLN A 424 -3.79 -6.63 26.45
CA GLN A 424 -4.83 -6.94 27.40
C GLN A 424 -5.24 -8.39 27.19
N ARG A 425 -5.73 -9.00 28.27
CA ARG A 425 -6.26 -10.36 28.21
C ARG A 425 -7.47 -10.41 27.28
N ILE A 426 -7.57 -11.47 26.50
CA ILE A 426 -8.68 -11.73 25.58
C ILE A 426 -9.40 -13.01 25.98
N VAL A 427 -10.73 -13.00 25.95
CA VAL A 427 -11.56 -14.08 26.54
C VAL A 427 -12.45 -14.79 25.54
N GLY A 428 -12.75 -14.17 24.41
CA GLY A 428 -13.56 -14.79 23.38
C GLY A 428 -13.42 -14.11 22.02
N LEU A 429 -13.92 -14.77 20.99
CA LEU A 429 -13.91 -14.24 19.63
C LEU A 429 -15.24 -14.47 18.90
N ALA A 430 -15.54 -13.63 17.92
CA ALA A 430 -16.53 -13.89 16.90
C ALA A 430 -15.93 -13.51 15.55
N HIS A 431 -16.26 -14.22 14.48
CA HIS A 431 -15.62 -13.99 13.19
C HIS A 431 -16.62 -14.01 12.02
N GLN A 432 -16.23 -13.38 10.93
CA GLN A 432 -16.90 -13.41 9.64
C GLN A 432 -15.85 -13.35 8.54
N PHE A 433 -16.07 -14.10 7.46
CA PHE A 433 -15.19 -14.08 6.30
C PHE A 433 -16.03 -13.90 5.05
N GLU A 434 -15.88 -12.76 4.39
CA GLU A 434 -16.62 -12.40 3.18
C GLU A 434 -15.68 -11.72 2.19
N ASN A 435 -15.75 -12.12 0.91
CA ASN A 435 -14.98 -11.49 -0.18
C ASN A 435 -13.48 -11.34 0.15
N LYS A 436 -12.86 -12.39 0.69
CA LYS A 436 -11.43 -12.42 1.08
C LYS A 436 -11.05 -11.38 2.14
N LEU A 437 -12.02 -10.90 2.91
CA LEU A 437 -11.82 -10.09 4.10
C LEU A 437 -12.24 -10.91 5.33
N LEU A 438 -11.28 -11.17 6.21
CA LEU A 438 -11.51 -11.80 7.50
C LEU A 438 -11.68 -10.71 8.56
N GLU A 439 -12.86 -10.66 9.16
CA GLU A 439 -13.15 -9.82 10.31
C GLU A 439 -13.24 -10.69 11.57
N VAL A 440 -12.42 -10.39 12.57
CA VAL A 440 -12.42 -11.09 13.86
C VAL A 440 -12.63 -10.07 14.96
N LEU A 441 -13.75 -10.19 15.67
CA LEU A 441 -14.03 -9.46 16.89
C LEU A 441 -13.45 -10.25 18.06
N VAL A 442 -12.56 -9.65 18.82
CA VAL A 442 -11.90 -10.25 19.98
C VAL A 442 -12.36 -9.53 21.24
N VAL A 443 -12.99 -10.24 22.18
CA VAL A 443 -13.52 -9.67 23.43
C VAL A 443 -12.41 -9.60 24.48
N LYS A 444 -12.33 -8.45 25.14
CA LYS A 444 -11.38 -8.21 26.24
C LYS A 444 -11.88 -8.85 27.53
N GLY A 445 -10.93 -9.40 28.30
CA GLY A 445 -11.15 -10.10 29.56
C GLY A 445 -11.18 -9.23 30.80
#